data_AF-K4KYU4-F1
#
_entry.id   AF-K4KYU4-F1
#
_cell.length_a   1.000
_cell.length_b   1.000
_cell.length_c   1.000
_cell.angle_alpha   90.00
_cell.angle_beta   90.00
_cell.angle_gamma   90.00
#
_symmetry.space_group_name_H-M   'P 1'
#
loop_
_entity.id
_entity.type
_entity.pdbx_description
1 polymer ?
#
loop_
_entity_poly.entity_id
_entity_poly.type
_entity_poly.pdbx_seq_one_letter_code
_entity_poly.pdbx_strand_id
1 'polypeptide(L)'
;MSASGEIASCLKTMIEHLPEKYKEAIMLTEFYELTQKELSERLGLSLSGAKSKVQRARGLLKEMLLGCCHLEFDRLGNIIEYSHKTKDCKFC
;
A
#
# COMPACT_ATOMS: atom_id res chain seq x y z
N MET A 1 11.85 1.71 -18.44
CA MET A 1 11.37 1.85 -17.04
C MET A 1 11.37 0.45 -16.43
N SER A 2 11.83 0.28 -15.19
CA SER A 2 11.79 -1.03 -14.53
C SER A 2 10.37 -1.30 -13.99
N ALA A 3 10.01 -2.57 -13.85
CA ALA A 3 8.73 -3.00 -13.27
C ALA A 3 8.44 -2.29 -11.92
N SER A 4 9.48 -2.09 -11.09
CA SER A 4 9.37 -1.36 -9.82
C SER A 4 8.92 0.09 -9.96
N GLY A 5 9.35 0.79 -11.02
CA GLY A 5 8.97 2.18 -11.27
C GLY A 5 7.52 2.35 -11.70
N GLU A 6 7.01 1.42 -12.52
CA GLU A 6 5.60 1.41 -12.94
C GLU A 6 4.68 1.07 -11.76
N ILE A 7 5.03 0.05 -10.97
CA ILE A 7 4.30 -0.31 -9.75
C ILE A 7 4.26 0.85 -8.75
N ALA A 8 5.37 1.59 -8.59
CA ALA A 8 5.42 2.74 -7.70
C ALA A 8 4.44 3.86 -8.12
N SER A 9 4.31 4.12 -9.43
CA SER A 9 3.32 5.06 -9.96
C SER A 9 1.89 4.62 -9.63
N CYS A 10 1.58 3.35 -9.89
CA CYS A 10 0.27 2.77 -9.56
C CYS A 10 -0.07 2.88 -8.06
N LEU A 11 0.90 2.54 -7.20
CA LEU A 11 0.72 2.58 -5.75
C LEU A 11 0.42 3.99 -5.24
N LYS A 12 1.06 5.01 -5.80
CA LYS A 12 0.78 6.42 -5.45
C LYS A 12 -0.70 6.76 -5.70
N THR A 13 -1.22 6.39 -6.87
CA THR A 13 -2.64 6.59 -7.19
C THR A 13 -3.57 5.76 -6.29
N MET A 14 -3.19 4.52 -5.97
CA MET A 14 -3.98 3.65 -5.07
C MET A 14 -4.06 4.20 -3.65
N ILE A 15 -2.98 4.79 -3.13
CA ILE A 15 -2.97 5.45 -1.81
C ILE A 15 -4.01 6.57 -1.77
N GLU A 16 -4.14 7.34 -2.86
CA GLU A 16 -5.15 8.41 -2.94
C GLU A 16 -6.60 7.89 -2.90
N HIS A 17 -6.82 6.63 -3.25
CA HIS A 17 -8.13 5.98 -3.23
C HIS A 17 -8.42 5.22 -1.92
N LEU A 18 -7.47 5.18 -0.98
CA LEU A 18 -7.73 4.62 0.33
C LEU A 18 -8.74 5.48 1.11
N PRO A 19 -9.59 4.85 1.94
CA PRO A 19 -10.35 5.58 2.95
C PRO A 19 -9.41 6.41 3.84
N GLU A 20 -9.82 7.63 4.19
CA GLU A 20 -8.96 8.64 4.82
C GLU A 20 -8.15 8.10 6.02
N LYS A 21 -8.81 7.37 6.92
CA LYS A 21 -8.19 6.77 8.12
C LYS A 21 -7.07 5.76 7.82
N TYR A 22 -7.03 5.18 6.62
CA TYR A 22 -6.04 4.23 6.16
C TYR A 22 -4.97 4.90 5.30
N LYS A 23 -5.37 5.89 4.50
CA LYS A 23 -4.46 6.78 3.78
C LYS A 23 -3.51 7.47 4.76
N GLU A 24 -4.07 8.13 5.78
CA GLU A 24 -3.30 8.83 6.82
C GLU A 24 -2.32 7.90 7.53
N ALA A 25 -2.75 6.69 7.88
CA ALA A 25 -1.89 5.70 8.52
C ALA A 25 -0.68 5.32 7.64
N ILE A 26 -0.88 5.09 6.33
CA ILE A 26 0.19 4.76 5.40
C ILE A 26 1.11 5.95 5.15
N MET A 27 0.55 7.15 4.97
CA MET A 27 1.34 8.36 4.78
C MET A 27 2.30 8.57 5.97
N LEU A 28 1.76 8.52 7.19
CA LEU A 28 2.55 8.73 8.39
C LEU A 28 3.63 7.66 8.60
N THR A 29 3.34 6.39 8.35
CA THR A 29 4.31 5.32 8.65
C THR A 29 5.31 5.04 7.53
N GLU A 30 4.90 5.14 6.26
CA GLU A 30 5.75 4.78 5.12
C GLU A 30 6.47 6.00 4.52
N PHE A 31 5.89 7.21 4.59
CA PHE A 31 6.46 8.42 3.98
C PHE A 31 7.05 9.38 5.01
N TYR A 32 6.47 9.44 6.21
CA TYR A 32 7.01 10.22 7.33
C TYR A 32 7.78 9.37 8.34
N GLU A 33 7.96 8.07 8.07
CA GLU A 33 8.76 7.12 8.86
C GLU A 33 8.35 7.01 10.34
N LEU A 34 7.10 7.36 10.69
CA LEU A 34 6.61 7.16 12.05
C LEU A 34 6.55 5.67 12.37
N THR A 35 7.01 5.32 13.55
CA THR A 35 6.73 4.01 14.13
C THR A 35 5.23 3.88 14.41
N GLN A 36 4.74 2.63 14.53
CA GLN A 36 3.34 2.38 14.92
C GLN A 36 3.01 2.94 16.31
N LYS A 37 4.02 3.11 17.17
CA LYS A 37 3.87 3.75 18.48
C LYS A 37 3.63 5.25 18.33
N GLU A 38 4.47 5.95 17.57
CA GLU A 38 4.29 7.38 17.29
C GLU A 38 2.99 7.64 16.55
N LEU A 39 2.60 6.78 15.60
CA LEU A 39 1.28 6.83 14.97
C LEU A 39 0.15 6.73 16.00
N SER A 40 0.27 5.82 16.98
CA SER A 40 -0.75 5.65 18.02
C SER A 40 -0.89 6.90 18.88
N GLU A 41 0.23 7.52 19.27
CA GLU A 41 0.25 8.75 20.04
C GLU A 41 -0.32 9.92 19.22
N ARG A 42 0.10 10.04 17.95
CA ARG A 42 -0.33 11.09 17.02
C ARG A 42 -1.84 11.07 16.76
N LEU A 43 -2.43 9.87 16.62
CA LEU A 43 -3.84 9.70 16.28
C LEU A 43 -4.75 9.40 17.48
N GLY A 44 -4.21 9.41 18.71
CA GLY A 44 -4.97 9.09 19.92
C GLY A 44 -5.53 7.66 19.93
N LEU A 45 -4.79 6.71 19.35
CA LEU A 45 -5.18 5.29 19.26
C LEU A 45 -4.41 4.46 20.29
N SER A 46 -4.92 3.25 20.58
CA SER A 46 -4.07 2.23 21.18
C SER A 46 -3.00 1.76 20.18
N LEU A 47 -1.89 1.21 20.68
CA LEU A 47 -0.86 0.59 19.83
C LEU A 47 -1.44 -0.52 18.95
N SER A 48 -2.37 -1.33 19.47
CA SER A 48 -3.08 -2.36 18.69
C SER A 48 -4.01 -1.76 17.63
N GLY A 49 -4.64 -0.62 17.92
CA GLY A 49 -5.45 0.13 16.97
C GLY A 49 -4.62 0.69 15.81
N ALA A 50 -3.47 1.30 16.11
CA ALA A 50 -2.52 1.78 15.11
C ALA A 50 -2.00 0.64 14.22
N LYS A 51 -1.58 -0.48 14.83
CA LYS A 51 -1.21 -1.73 14.13
C LYS A 51 -2.30 -2.19 13.16
N SER A 52 -3.54 -2.30 13.64
CA SER A 52 -4.67 -2.75 12.83
C SER A 52 -4.93 -1.80 11.65
N LYS A 53 -4.85 -0.48 11.86
CA LYS A 53 -5.01 0.51 10.77
C LYS A 53 -3.95 0.34 9.69
N VAL A 54 -2.68 0.24 10.05
CA VAL A 54 -1.57 0.05 9.09
C VAL A 54 -1.74 -1.26 8.33
N GLN A 55 -2.04 -2.36 9.04
CA GLN A 55 -2.23 -3.66 8.41
C GLN A 55 -3.42 -3.65 7.43
N ARG A 56 -4.55 -3.06 7.82
CA ARG A 56 -5.73 -2.90 6.95
C ARG A 56 -5.39 -2.08 5.70
N ALA A 57 -4.66 -0.98 5.87
CA ALA A 57 -4.26 -0.13 4.75
C ALA A 57 -3.37 -0.88 3.74
N ARG A 58 -2.36 -1.61 4.24
CA ARG A 58 -1.51 -2.48 3.40
C ARG A 58 -2.33 -3.58 2.69
N GLY A 59 -3.31 -4.17 3.38
CA GLY A 59 -4.22 -5.15 2.79
C GLY A 59 -5.02 -4.59 1.62
N LEU A 60 -5.64 -3.41 1.80
CA LEU A 60 -6.40 -2.74 0.74
C LEU A 60 -5.52 -2.37 -0.46
N LEU A 61 -4.31 -1.88 -0.23
CA LEU A 61 -3.35 -1.60 -1.31
C LEU A 61 -2.98 -2.88 -2.07
N LYS A 62 -2.74 -3.99 -1.35
CA LYS A 62 -2.47 -5.28 -1.96
C LYS A 62 -3.65 -5.77 -2.80
N GLU A 63 -4.88 -5.64 -2.31
CA GLU A 63 -6.09 -6.00 -3.06
C GLU A 63 -6.23 -5.17 -4.34
N MET A 64 -6.04 -3.85 -4.27
CA MET A 64 -6.08 -2.98 -5.45
C MET A 64 -4.99 -3.34 -6.46
N LEU A 65 -3.76 -3.58 -5.98
CA LEU A 65 -2.63 -3.93 -6.82
C LEU A 65 -2.83 -5.29 -7.52
N LEU A 66 -3.27 -6.31 -6.79
CA LEU A 66 -3.58 -7.61 -7.37
C LEU A 66 -4.85 -7.58 -8.24
N GLY A 67 -5.75 -6.61 -8.03
CA GLY A 67 -6.90 -6.38 -8.89
C GLY A 67 -6.50 -5.80 -10.25
N CYS A 68 -5.53 -4.89 -10.28
CA CYS A 68 -5.02 -4.25 -11.49
C CYS A 68 -3.96 -5.07 -12.22
N CYS A 69 -3.03 -5.68 -11.48
CA CYS A 69 -1.80 -6.26 -12.00
C CYS A 69 -1.77 -7.76 -11.76
N HIS A 70 -1.22 -8.48 -12.73
CA HIS A 70 -0.71 -9.82 -12.52
C HIS A 70 0.72 -9.68 -11.95
N LEU A 71 0.94 -10.29 -10.79
CA LEU A 71 2.21 -10.29 -10.09
C LEU A 71 2.59 -11.74 -9.82
N GLU A 72 3.80 -12.12 -10.19
CA GLU A 72 4.40 -13.35 -9.71
C GLU A 72 5.43 -13.06 -8.62
N PHE A 73 5.46 -13.92 -7.61
CA PHE A 73 6.34 -13.80 -6.47
C PHE A 73 7.22 -15.03 -6.34
N ASP A 74 8.47 -14.82 -5.93
CA ASP A 74 9.31 -15.92 -5.47
C ASP A 74 8.88 -16.44 -4.08
N ARG A 75 9.57 -17.47 -3.58
CA ARG A 75 9.30 -18.05 -2.25
C ARG A 75 9.55 -17.09 -1.08
N LEU A 76 10.30 -16.01 -1.31
CA LEU A 76 10.61 -14.98 -0.32
C LEU A 76 9.62 -13.80 -0.38
N GLY A 77 8.73 -13.78 -1.38
CA GLY A 77 7.75 -12.72 -1.59
C GLY A 77 8.25 -11.56 -2.44
N ASN A 78 9.38 -11.70 -3.14
CA ASN A 78 9.87 -10.69 -4.08
C ASN A 78 9.11 -10.80 -5.41
N ILE A 79 8.82 -9.66 -6.03
CA ILE A 79 8.17 -9.63 -7.34
C ILE A 79 9.19 -10.04 -8.40
N ILE A 80 8.89 -11.12 -9.13
CA ILE A 80 9.71 -11.63 -10.23
C ILE A 80 9.11 -11.35 -11.60
N GLU A 81 7.79 -11.18 -11.66
CA GLU A 81 7.08 -10.82 -12.89
C GLU A 81 5.94 -9.82 -12.60
N TYR A 82 5.71 -8.94 -13.57
CA TYR A 82 4.70 -7.88 -13.53
C TYR A 82 4.06 -7.71 -14.90
N SER A 83 2.73 -7.69 -14.94
CA SER A 83 1.98 -7.22 -16.10
C SER A 83 0.62 -6.64 -15.69
N HIS A 84 0.06 -5.77 -16.51
CA HIS A 84 -1.31 -5.28 -16.30
C HIS A 84 -2.32 -6.34 -16.72
N LYS A 85 -3.34 -6.62 -15.88
CA LYS A 85 -4.43 -7.55 -16.23
C LYS A 85 -5.31 -7.00 -17.37
N THR A 86 -5.43 -5.68 -17.44
CA THR A 86 -6.19 -4.97 -18.48
C THR A 86 -5.41 -3.72 -18.90
N LYS A 87 -5.63 -3.22 -20.12
CA LYS A 87 -4.95 -2.01 -20.59
C LYS A 87 -5.42 -0.73 -19.88
N ASP A 88 -6.59 -0.76 -19.25
CA ASP A 88 -7.28 0.42 -18.70
C ASP A 88 -7.37 0.36 -17.16
N CYS A 89 -6.22 0.30 -16.48
CA CYS A 89 -6.20 0.02 -15.04
C CYS A 89 -6.75 1.13 -14.12
N LYS A 90 -7.11 2.35 -14.50
CA LYS A 90 -7.53 3.46 -13.57
C LYS A 90 -6.52 3.92 -12.51
N PHE A 91 -5.66 3.04 -11.99
CA PHE A 91 -4.59 3.37 -11.04
C PHE A 91 -3.23 3.51 -11.73
N CYS A 92 -3.11 2.83 -12.87
CA CYS A 92 -2.08 2.90 -13.89
C CYS A 92 -2.84 3.12 -15.23
#